data_AF-A0AAJ8WRT5-F1
#
_entry.id   AF-A0AAJ8WRT5-F1
#
_cell.length_a   1.000
_cell.length_b   1.000
_cell.length_c   1.000
_cell.angle_alpha   90.00
_cell.angle_beta   90.00
_cell.angle_gamma   90.00
#
_symmetry.space_group_name_H-M   'P 1'
#
loop_
_entity.id
_entity.type
_entity.pdbx_description
1 polymer ?
#
loop_
_entity_poly.entity_id
_entity_poly.type
_entity_poly.pdbx_seq_one_letter_code
_entity_poly.pdbx_strand_id
1 'polypeptide(L)' 'MAKEYKCKVCGKAFVKTFSSTQKVCSPECAIKLVREQSRKRQKKAEKQEQIERKKRLLDGERALAKSSSKRGK' A
#
# COMPACT_ATOMS: atom_id res chain seq x y z
N MET A 1 -32.02 -14.43 9.54
CA MET A 1 -31.44 -14.92 8.28
C MET A 1 -29.94 -14.66 8.32
N ALA A 2 -29.13 -15.72 8.31
CA ALA A 2 -27.69 -15.56 8.39
C ALA A 2 -27.18 -15.08 7.03
N LYS A 3 -26.58 -13.89 6.97
CA LYS A 3 -26.11 -13.31 5.72
C LYS A 3 -24.85 -14.07 5.29
N GLU A 4 -24.88 -14.64 4.10
CA GLU A 4 -23.73 -15.32 3.50
C GLU A 4 -22.77 -14.28 2.93
N TYR A 5 -21.47 -14.47 3.19
CA TYR A 5 -20.40 -13.60 2.73
C TYR A 5 -19.40 -14.38 1.92
N LYS A 6 -18.76 -13.76 0.93
CA LYS A 6 -17.70 -14.39 0.14
C LYS A 6 -16.33 -14.13 0.73
N CYS A 7 -15.51 -15.18 0.85
CA CYS A 7 -14.13 -15.08 1.29
C CYS A 7 -13.29 -14.29 0.28
N LYS A 8 -12.51 -13.31 0.73
CA LYS A 8 -11.62 -12.52 -0.14
C LYS A 8 -10.46 -13.30 -0.76
N VAL A 9 -10.12 -14.49 -0.25
CA VAL A 9 -8.97 -15.27 -0.71
C VAL A 9 -9.39 -16.44 -1.61
N CYS A 10 -10.38 -17.23 -1.20
CA CYS A 10 -10.79 -18.43 -1.94
C CYS A 10 -12.19 -18.33 -2.55
N GLY A 11 -12.92 -17.22 -2.36
CA GLY A 11 -14.24 -17.01 -2.96
C GLY A 11 -15.39 -17.81 -2.34
N LYS A 12 -15.10 -18.77 -1.44
CA LYS A 12 -16.13 -19.59 -0.76
C LYS A 12 -17.10 -18.74 0.04
N ALA A 13 -18.37 -19.12 0.01
CA ALA A 13 -19.41 -18.56 0.88
C ALA A 13 -19.15 -19.00 2.33
N PHE A 14 -19.29 -18.07 3.27
CA PHE A 14 -19.20 -18.33 4.70
C PHE A 14 -20.21 -17.46 5.43
N VAL A 15 -20.76 -18.03 6.50
CA VAL A 15 -21.70 -17.32 7.36
C VAL A 15 -20.89 -16.58 8.41
N LYS A 16 -21.08 -15.27 8.51
CA LYS A 16 -20.53 -14.52 9.64
C LYS A 16 -21.46 -14.66 10.82
N THR A 17 -20.90 -14.93 11.99
CA THR A 17 -21.60 -14.64 13.25
C THR A 17 -21.93 -13.14 13.29
N PHE A 18 -23.09 -12.80 13.85
CA PHE A 18 -23.91 -11.60 13.60
C PHE A 18 -23.16 -10.23 13.56
N SER A 19 -21.96 -10.13 14.15
CA SER A 19 -21.12 -8.92 14.21
C SER A 19 -19.65 -9.12 13.80
N SER A 20 -19.31 -10.17 13.04
CA SER A 20 -17.90 -10.47 12.74
C SER A 20 -17.30 -9.56 11.65
N THR A 21 -16.16 -8.92 11.95
CA THR A 21 -15.35 -8.16 10.98
C THR A 21 -14.53 -9.06 10.05
N GLN A 22 -14.67 -10.38 10.20
CA GLN A 22 -13.93 -11.38 9.44
C GLN A 22 -14.19 -11.22 7.93
N LYS A 23 -13.13 -11.11 7.13
CA LYS A 23 -13.19 -10.93 5.66
C LYS A 23 -12.94 -12.23 4.88
N VAL A 24 -12.72 -13.32 5.60
CA VAL A 24 -12.21 -14.59 5.07
C VAL A 24 -12.96 -15.75 5.73
N CYS A 25 -13.00 -16.92 5.11
CA CYS A 25 -13.72 -18.06 5.66
C CYS A 25 -12.95 -18.86 6.72
N SER A 26 -11.63 -18.67 6.84
CA SER A 26 -10.74 -19.53 7.64
C SER A 26 -9.46 -18.78 8.08
N PRO A 27 -8.77 -19.22 9.16
CA PRO A 27 -7.54 -18.60 9.63
C PRO A 27 -6.41 -18.66 8.58
N GLU A 28 -6.32 -19.74 7.80
CA GLU A 28 -5.36 -19.84 6.69
C GLU A 28 -5.56 -18.75 5.63
N CYS A 29 -6.82 -18.46 5.30
CA CYS A 29 -7.17 -17.38 4.39
C CYS A 29 -6.84 -16.01 5.01
N ALA A 30 -6.96 -15.86 6.33
CA ALA A 30 -6.55 -14.63 7.03
C ALA A 30 -5.04 -14.39 6.87
N ILE A 31 -4.23 -15.42 7.09
CA ILE A 31 -2.76 -15.37 6.97
C ILE A 31 -2.35 -15.01 5.53
N LYS A 32 -2.97 -15.65 4.53
CA LYS A 32 -2.72 -15.33 3.11
C LYS A 32 -3.05 -13.87 2.79
N LEU A 33 -4.19 -13.38 3.28
CA LEU A 33 -4.62 -11.99 3.07
C LEU A 33 -3.65 -10.99 3.72
N VAL A 34 -3.20 -11.25 4.94
CA VAL A 34 -2.24 -10.38 5.65
C VAL A 34 -0.90 -10.35 4.92
N ARG A 35 -0.38 -11.51 4.48
CA ARG A 35 0.86 -11.60 3.71
C ARG A 35 0.78 -10.81 2.39
N GLU A 36 -0.33 -10.91 1.68
CA GLU A 36 -0.54 -10.15 0.44
C GLU A 36 -0.63 -8.64 0.70
N GLN A 37 -1.37 -8.22 1.73
CA GLN A 37 -1.44 -6.81 2.11
C GLN A 37 -0.08 -6.26 2.53
N SER A 38 0.72 -7.03 3.25
CA SER A 38 2.08 -6.66 3.64
C SER A 38 2.96 -6.42 2.41
N ARG A 39 2.99 -7.36 1.45
CA ARG A 39 3.73 -7.17 0.18
C ARG A 39 3.26 -5.94 -0.59
N LYS A 40 1.95 -5.69 -0.65
CA LYS A 40 1.39 -4.52 -1.34
C LYS A 40 1.76 -3.22 -0.63
N ARG A 41 1.80 -3.20 0.70
CA ARG A 41 2.24 -2.05 1.49
C ARG A 41 3.73 -1.78 1.28
N GLN A 42 4.57 -2.81 1.31
CA GLN A 42 6.01 -2.67 1.06
C GLN A 42 6.29 -2.10 -0.34
N LYS A 43 5.66 -2.63 -1.40
CA LYS A 43 5.80 -2.10 -2.76
C LYS A 43 5.35 -0.65 -2.89
N LYS A 44 4.29 -0.26 -2.18
CA LYS A 44 3.82 1.13 -2.17
C LYS A 44 4.78 2.05 -1.42
N ALA A 45 5.30 1.62 -0.27
CA ALA A 45 6.26 2.36 0.51
C ALA A 45 7.57 2.57 -0.27
N GLU A 46 8.12 1.52 -0.88
CA GLU A 46 9.29 1.60 -1.74
C GLU A 46 9.07 2.56 -2.91
N LYS A 47 7.95 2.41 -3.65
CA LYS A 47 7.64 3.32 -4.76
C LYS A 47 7.52 4.78 -4.30
N GLN A 48 6.95 5.01 -3.12
CA GLN A 48 6.81 6.34 -2.56
C GLN A 48 8.18 6.92 -2.17
N GLU A 49 9.03 6.14 -1.53
CA GLU A 49 10.41 6.53 -1.22
C GLU A 49 11.22 6.89 -2.47
N GLN A 50 11.08 6.10 -3.55
CA GLN A 50 11.73 6.38 -4.83
C GLN A 50 11.25 7.70 -5.45
N ILE A 51 9.94 7.97 -5.40
CA ILE A 51 9.36 9.23 -5.89
C ILE A 51 9.87 10.41 -5.06
N GLU A 52 9.90 10.28 -3.73
CA GLU A 52 10.39 11.33 -2.84
C GLU A 52 11.88 11.59 -3.03
N ARG A 53 12.70 10.53 -3.17
CA ARG A 53 14.13 10.63 -3.49
C ARG A 53 14.36 11.35 -4.82
N LYS A 54 13.64 10.97 -5.87
CA LYS A 54 13.74 11.61 -7.18
C LYS A 54 13.33 13.08 -7.12
N LYS A 55 12.26 13.40 -6.37
CA LYS A 55 11.81 14.79 -6.16
C LYS A 55 12.86 15.63 -5.45
N ARG A 56 13.52 15.09 -4.42
CA ARG A 56 14.61 15.76 -3.69
C ARG A 56 15.82 16.07 -4.58
N LEU A 57 16.21 15.12 -5.45
CA LEU A 57 17.31 15.33 -6.39
C LEU A 57 16.99 16.46 -7.38
N LEU A 58 15.81 16.41 -8.01
CA LEU A 58 15.35 17.43 -8.95
C LEU A 58 15.24 18.82 -8.32
N ASP A 59 14.76 18.91 -7.08
CA ASP A 59 14.67 20.18 -6.36
C ASP A 59 16.06 20.74 -6.03
N GLY A 60 16.99 19.88 -5.63
CA GLY A 60 18.40 20.21 -5.39
C GLY A 60 19.10 20.73 -6.66
N GLU A 61 18.94 20.05 -7.80
CA GLU A 61 19.48 20.50 -9.10
C GLU A 61 18.93 21.88 -9.49
N ARG A 62 17.64 22.11 -9.27
CA ARG A 62 17.02 23.41 -9.54
C ARG A 62 17.56 24.51 -8.62
N ALA A 63 17.82 24.20 -7.35
CA ALA A 63 18.41 25.14 -6.40
C ALA A 63 19.85 25.51 -6.79
N LEU A 64 20.65 24.52 -7.19
CA LEU A 64 22.00 24.71 -7.70
C LEU A 64 22.01 25.61 -8.95
N ALA A 65 21.18 25.31 -9.95
CA ALA A 65 21.06 26.11 -11.17
C ALA A 65 20.73 27.59 -10.87
N LYS A 66 19.77 27.84 -9.97
CA LYS A 66 19.42 29.20 -9.53
C LYS A 66 20.59 29.92 -8.83
N SER A 67 21.37 29.19 -8.03
CA SER A 67 22.52 29.75 -7.30
C SER A 67 23.68 30.12 -8.22
N SER A 68 23.86 29.41 -9.34
CA SER A 68 24.89 29.71 -10.33
C SER A 68 24.56 30.96 -11.14
N SER A 69 23.29 31.15 -11.53
CA SER A 69 22.86 32.37 -12.25
C SER A 69 22.94 33.65 -11.40
N LYS A 70 22.88 33.55 -10.06
CA LYS A 70 23.02 34.70 -9.15
C LYS A 70 24.47 35.15 -8.94
N ARG A 71 25.47 34.27 -9.16
CA ARG A 71 26.89 34.57 -8.96
C ARG A 71 27.58 35.19 -10.18
N GLY A 72 26.91 35.22 -11.33
CA GLY A 72 27.45 35.79 -12.57
C GLY A 72 26.84 37.14 -12.96
N LYS A 73 26.19 37.85 -12.04
CA LYS A 73 25.52 39.13 -12.29
C LYS A 73 26.05 40.22 -11.38
#